data_AF-A0A4D4MIG8-F1
#
_entry.id   AF-A0A4D4MIG8-F1
#
_cell.length_a   1.000
_cell.length_b   1.000
_cell.length_c   1.000
_cell.angle_alpha   90.00
_cell.angle_beta   90.00
_cell.angle_gamma   90.00
#
_symmetry.space_group_name_H-M   'P 1'
#
loop_
_entity.id
_entity.type
_entity.pdbx_description
1 polymer ?
#
loop_
_entity_poly.entity_id
_entity_poly.type
_entity_poly.pdbx_seq_one_letter_code
_entity_poly.pdbx_strand_id
1 'polypeptide(L)' 'MREAVCVLEGLVPAAHVHELGQVLPGLTRGEGELETAFDHYAPVAGGTVPNRPRTDHNPLDRKEYLLNVTRRVGT' A
#
# COMPACT_ATOMS: atom_id res chain seq x y z
N MET A 1 -17.84 -33.55 0.93
CA MET A 1 -18.01 -32.52 1.97
C MET A 1 -17.82 -31.19 1.27
N ARG A 2 -18.81 -30.28 1.28
CA ARG A 2 -18.66 -28.95 0.66
C ARG A 2 -18.13 -28.02 1.74
N GLU A 3 -16.96 -27.43 1.50
CA GLU A 3 -16.44 -26.39 2.38
C GLU A 3 -17.31 -25.15 2.23
N ALA A 4 -17.72 -24.57 3.35
CA ALA A 4 -18.51 -23.35 3.35
C ALA A 4 -17.59 -22.16 3.13
N VAL A 5 -17.69 -21.51 1.98
CA VAL A 5 -16.97 -20.28 1.67
C VAL A 5 -17.80 -19.09 2.15
N CYS A 6 -17.14 -18.13 2.79
CA CYS A 6 -17.73 -16.85 3.20
C CYS A 6 -16.86 -15.72 2.65
N VAL A 7 -17.49 -14.68 2.11
CA VAL A 7 -16.81 -13.47 1.63
C VAL A 7 -17.08 -12.36 2.65
N LEU A 8 -16.01 -11.71 3.11
CA LEU A 8 -16.07 -10.53 3.96
C LEU A 8 -15.63 -9.32 3.15
N GLU A 9 -16.52 -8.34 3.03
CA GLU A 9 -16.22 -7.07 2.37
C GLU A 9 -16.08 -5.95 3.41
N GLY A 10 -15.18 -5.01 3.15
CA GLY A 10 -14.93 -3.90 4.05
C GLY A 10 -13.89 -2.92 3.52
N LEU A 11 -13.74 -1.82 4.25
CA LEU A 11 -12.75 -0.78 3.97
C LEU A 11 -11.61 -0.88 4.98
N VAL A 12 -10.39 -0.85 4.49
CA VAL A 12 -9.16 -0.83 5.30
C VAL A 12 -8.29 0.35 4.86
N PRO A 13 -7.67 1.12 5.77
CA PRO A 13 -6.69 2.12 5.38
C PRO A 13 -5.57 1.49 4.57
N ALA A 14 -5.19 2.11 3.44
CA ALA A 14 -4.17 1.58 2.54
C ALA A 14 -2.84 1.24 3.24
N ALA A 15 -2.50 1.97 4.31
CA ALA A 15 -1.30 1.72 5.12
C ALA A 15 -1.31 0.37 5.86
N HIS A 16 -2.49 -0.19 6.17
CA HIS A 16 -2.63 -1.45 6.92
C HIS A 16 -2.83 -2.67 6.02
N VAL A 17 -2.97 -2.50 4.69
CA VAL A 17 -3.17 -3.62 3.75
C VAL A 17 -2.04 -4.64 3.84
N HIS A 18 -0.79 -4.17 3.93
CA HIS A 18 0.37 -5.06 4.02
C HIS A 18 0.37 -5.88 5.32
N GLU A 19 0.09 -5.23 6.45
CA GLU A 19 0.00 -5.90 7.76
C GLU A 19 -1.13 -6.93 7.79
N LEU A 20 -2.31 -6.59 7.25
CA LEU A 20 -3.43 -7.51 7.15
C LEU A 20 -3.06 -8.76 6.34
N GLY A 21 -2.37 -8.57 5.21
CA GLY A 21 -1.87 -9.68 4.39
C GLY A 21 -0.88 -10.60 5.12
N GLN A 22 -0.08 -10.06 6.05
CA GLN A 22 0.85 -10.86 6.85
C GLN A 22 0.15 -11.72 7.92
N VAL A 23 -0.93 -11.21 8.53
CA VAL A 23 -1.64 -11.93 9.62
C VAL A 23 -2.71 -12.90 9.09
N LEU A 24 -3.23 -12.68 7.88
CA LEU A 24 -4.32 -13.46 7.30
C LEU A 24 -4.06 -14.98 7.27
N PRO A 25 -2.88 -15.48 6.86
CA PRO A 25 -2.64 -16.93 6.86
C PRO A 25 -2.77 -17.56 8.26
N GLY A 26 -2.33 -16.83 9.29
CA GLY A 26 -2.46 -17.28 10.69
C GLY A 26 -3.92 -17.34 11.16
N LEU A 27 -4.75 -16.36 10.77
CA LEU A 27 -6.16 -16.28 11.13
C LEU A 27 -7.03 -17.31 10.39
N THR A 28 -6.61 -17.73 9.21
CA THR A 28 -7.40 -18.57 8.28
C THR A 28 -6.83 -19.97 8.11
N ARG A 29 -5.80 -20.35 8.88
CA ARG A 29 -5.06 -21.61 8.73
C ARG A 29 -4.47 -21.82 7.32
N GLY A 30 -4.21 -20.72 6.62
CA GLY A 30 -3.63 -20.72 5.27
C GLY A 30 -4.64 -20.79 4.13
N GLU A 31 -5.94 -20.91 4.41
CA GLU A 31 -6.97 -21.06 3.36
C GLU A 31 -7.55 -19.71 2.88
N GLY A 32 -7.33 -18.63 3.63
CA GLY A 32 -7.92 -17.33 3.34
C GLY A 32 -7.18 -16.57 2.25
N GLU A 33 -7.93 -15.96 1.35
CA GLU A 33 -7.44 -15.05 0.32
C GLU A 33 -7.89 -13.61 0.60
N LEU A 34 -7.06 -12.64 0.22
CA LEU A 34 -7.34 -11.21 0.36
C LEU A 34 -7.16 -10.53 -0.99
N GLU A 35 -8.25 -9.96 -1.50
CA GLU A 35 -8.24 -9.06 -2.65
C GLU A 35 -8.40 -7.62 -2.16
N THR A 36 -7.65 -6.68 -2.76
CA THR A 36 -7.77 -5.25 -2.44
C THR A 36 -7.74 -4.42 -3.70
N ALA A 37 -8.53 -3.35 -3.70
CA ALA A 37 -8.52 -2.31 -4.71
C ALA A 37 -8.54 -0.95 -4.02
N PHE A 38 -8.00 0.07 -4.71
CA PHE A 38 -8.20 1.45 -4.28
C PHE A 38 -9.69 1.81 -4.45
N ASP A 39 -10.30 2.33 -3.39
CA ASP A 39 -11.70 2.74 -3.38
C ASP A 39 -11.83 4.28 -3.37
N HIS A 40 -11.43 4.93 -2.26
CA HIS A 40 -11.51 6.38 -2.10
C HIS A 40 -10.42 6.93 -1.19
N TYR A 41 -10.31 8.26 -1.16
CA TYR A 41 -9.58 8.98 -0.13
C TYR A 41 -10.50 9.30 1.06
N ALA A 42 -10.08 8.92 2.26
CA ALA A 42 -10.77 9.24 3.49
C ALA A 42 -9.92 10.19 4.37
N PRO A 43 -10.55 11.05 5.19
CA PRO A 43 -9.85 11.79 6.23
C PRO A 43 -9.11 10.84 7.19
N VAL A 44 -7.94 11.26 7.65
CA VAL A 44 -7.20 10.49 8.68
C VAL A 44 -7.98 10.56 9.99
N ALA A 45 -8.49 9.40 10.44
CA ALA A 45 -9.23 9.33 11.69
C ALA A 45 -8.29 9.41 12.89
N GLY A 46 -8.47 10.43 13.74
CA GLY A 46 -7.94 10.47 15.12
C GLY A 46 -6.42 10.56 15.30
N GLY A 47 -5.64 11.03 14.32
CA GLY A 47 -4.19 10.98 14.40
C GLY A 47 -3.43 12.13 13.74
N THR A 48 -2.11 12.08 13.87
CA THR A 48 -1.17 12.93 13.13
C THR A 48 -1.17 12.55 11.65
N VAL A 49 -1.13 13.55 10.77
CA VAL A 49 -1.02 13.32 9.33
C VAL A 49 0.28 12.54 9.06
N PRO A 50 0.22 11.37 8.40
CA PRO A 50 1.41 10.58 8.15
C PRO A 50 2.35 11.35 7.23
N ASN A 51 3.58 11.57 7.70
CA ASN A 51 4.63 12.12 6.86
C ASN A 51 5.19 11.00 5.98
N ARG A 52 4.89 11.05 4.68
CA ARG A 52 5.52 10.17 3.70
C ARG A 52 6.67 10.93 3.05
N PRO A 53 7.95 10.58 3.34
CA PRO A 53 9.05 11.17 2.61
C PRO A 53 8.91 10.88 1.12
N ARG A 54 9.32 11.84 0.29
CA ARG A 54 9.31 11.66 -1.16
C ARG A 54 10.22 10.48 -1.52
N THR A 55 9.65 9.52 -2.25
CA THR A 55 10.40 8.36 -2.77
C THR A 55 10.94 8.61 -4.17
N ASP A 56 10.57 9.73 -4.79
CA ASP A 56 10.99 10.11 -6.14
C ASP A 56 12.14 11.12 -6.12
N HIS A 57 12.67 11.39 -7.30
CA HIS A 57 13.56 12.53 -7.49
C HIS A 57 12.72 13.79 -7.36
N ASN A 58 12.99 14.58 -6.33
CA ASN A 58 12.23 15.79 -6.05
C ASN A 58 12.44 16.82 -7.17
N PRO A 59 11.44 17.11 -8.02
CA PRO A 59 11.59 18.08 -9.11
C PRO A 59 11.74 19.52 -8.60
N LEU A 60 11.47 19.76 -7.31
CA LEU A 60 11.68 21.03 -6.64
C LEU A 60 13.17 21.31 -6.37
N ASP A 61 14.02 20.28 -6.35
CA ASP A 61 15.48 20.42 -6.50
C ASP A 61 15.86 20.09 -7.95
N ARG A 62 15.83 21.13 -8.78
CA ARG A 62 16.14 21.01 -10.21
C ARG A 62 17.50 20.35 -10.47
N LYS A 63 18.52 20.63 -9.65
CA LYS A 63 19.88 20.13 -9.88
C LYS A 63 19.94 18.63 -9.62
N GLU A 64 19.40 18.19 -8.50
CA GLU A 64 19.36 16.77 -8.13
C GLU A 64 18.44 15.97 -9.06
N TYR A 65 17.29 16.53 -9.41
CA TYR A 65 16.35 15.91 -10.36
C TYR A 65 17.00 15.65 -11.72
N LEU A 66 17.64 16.67 -12.30
CA LEU A 66 18.31 16.52 -13.59
C LEU A 66 19.47 15.53 -13.51
N LEU A 67 20.27 15.56 -12.44
CA LEU A 67 21.37 14.60 -12.25
C LEU A 67 20.87 13.15 -12.27
N ASN A 68 19.78 12.86 -11.56
CA ASN A 68 19.27 11.50 -11.41
C ASN A 68 18.48 11.01 -12.64
N VAL A 69 17.76 11.90 -13.34
CA VAL A 69 17.02 11.56 -14.56
C VAL A 69 17.95 11.40 -15.77
N THR A 70 18.97 12.25 -15.92
CA THR A 70 19.87 12.21 -17.08
C THR A 70 20.95 11.12 -16.98
N ARG A 71 21.36 10.72 -15.77
CA ARG A 71 22.36 9.65 -15.57
C ARG A 71 21.89 8.25 -15.94
N ARG A 72 20.61 8.04 -16.24
CA ARG A 72 20.06 6.74 -16.68
C ARG A 72 19.97 6.55 -18.20
N VAL A 73 20.44 7.49 -19.01
CA VAL A 73 20.48 7.34 -20.50
C VAL A 73 21.84 6.82 -21.01
N GLY A 74 22.57 6.10 -20.16
CA GLY A 74 23.92 5.64 -20.49
C GLY A 74 24.26 4.27 -19.91
N THR A 75 23.49 3.24 -20.24
CA THR A 75 23.98 1.95 -20.77
C THR A 75 22.82 1.13 -21.32
#